data_AF-A0A7K3IUV3-F1
#
_entry.id   AF-A0A7K3IUV3-F1
#
_cell.length_a   1.000
_cell.length_b   1.000
_cell.length_c   1.000
_cell.angle_alpha   90.00
_cell.angle_beta   90.00
_cell.angle_gamma   90.00
#
_symmetry.space_group_name_H-M   'P 1'
#
loop_
_entity.id
_entity.type
_entity.pdbx_description
1 polymer ?
#
loop_
_entity_poly.entity_id
_entity_poly.type
_entity_poly.pdbx_seq_one_letter_code
_entity_poly.pdbx_strand_id
1 'polypeptide(L)'
;LGPSGKNIFPEEIEAVINNMDYIAESLVILEDNKLIGLIFPDYEMMKKDNISDEQLVQILEKTRKTVNERIPEYMAVTKFRIHPEEFAKTPKRSIRRFLYTKD
;
A
#
# COMPACT_ATOMS: atom_id res chain seq x y z
N LEU A 1 10.53 0.76 15.47
CA LEU A 1 9.83 -0.14 16.43
C LEU A 1 8.37 0.23 16.40
N GLY A 2 7.46 -0.74 16.24
CA GLY A 2 6.03 -0.46 16.36
C GLY A 2 5.67 0.02 17.77
N PRO A 3 4.48 0.61 17.96
CA PRO A 3 4.03 1.16 19.25
C PRO A 3 4.12 0.20 20.45
N SER A 4 4.26 -1.11 20.20
CA SER A 4 4.34 -2.17 21.21
C SER A 4 5.74 -2.81 21.35
N GLY A 5 6.80 -2.21 20.77
CA GLY A 5 8.16 -2.79 20.78
C GLY A 5 8.35 -3.99 19.84
N LYS A 6 7.36 -4.30 19.00
CA LYS A 6 7.44 -5.33 17.95
C LYS A 6 8.05 -4.76 16.67
N ASN A 7 8.79 -5.59 15.95
CA ASN A 7 9.31 -5.22 14.63
C ASN A 7 8.15 -5.19 13.62
N ILE A 8 8.02 -4.09 12.91
CA ILE A 8 7.11 -3.95 11.78
C ILE A 8 7.99 -4.03 10.53
N PHE A 9 7.61 -4.88 9.58
CA PHE A 9 8.29 -5.05 8.29
C PHE A 9 7.36 -4.56 7.18
N PRO A 10 7.39 -3.26 6.82
CA PRO A 10 6.54 -2.70 5.76
C PRO A 10 6.60 -3.50 4.46
N GLU A 11 7.77 -4.04 4.12
CA GLU A 11 8.02 -4.79 2.89
C GLU A 11 7.20 -6.09 2.79
N GLU A 12 6.94 -6.77 3.92
CA GLU A 12 6.10 -7.97 3.92
C GLU A 12 4.64 -7.61 3.67
N ILE A 13 4.18 -6.48 4.23
CA ILE A 13 2.83 -5.96 4.01
C ILE A 13 2.67 -5.52 2.55
N GLU A 14 3.64 -4.79 2.02
CA GLU A 14 3.72 -4.37 0.61
C GLU A 14 3.65 -5.58 -0.34
N ALA A 15 4.36 -6.67 -0.02
CA ALA A 15 4.30 -7.89 -0.82
C ALA A 15 2.89 -8.50 -0.85
N VAL A 16 2.16 -8.49 0.27
CA VAL A 16 0.76 -8.96 0.31
C VAL A 16 -0.15 -8.02 -0.50
N ILE A 17 0.05 -6.71 -0.38
CA ILE A 17 -0.73 -5.69 -1.11
C ILE A 17 -0.51 -5.80 -2.62
N ASN A 18 0.74 -5.94 -3.07
CA ASN A 18 1.10 -6.03 -4.51
C ASN A 18 0.55 -7.28 -5.21
N ASN A 19 0.03 -8.26 -4.47
CA ASN A 19 -0.64 -9.44 -5.04
C ASN A 19 -2.17 -9.27 -5.16
N MET A 20 -2.70 -8.09 -4.88
CA MET A 20 -4.14 -7.79 -4.95
C MET A 20 -4.48 -7.12 -6.27
N ASP A 21 -5.72 -7.32 -6.73
CA ASP A 21 -6.19 -6.76 -7.99
C ASP A 21 -6.13 -5.23 -8.01
N TYR A 22 -5.89 -4.68 -9.21
CA TYR A 22 -5.85 -3.24 -9.49
C TYR A 22 -4.74 -2.46 -8.78
N ILE A 23 -3.73 -3.15 -8.23
CA ILE A 23 -2.55 -2.54 -7.60
C ILE A 23 -1.32 -2.83 -8.45
N ALA A 24 -0.72 -1.79 -9.01
CA ALA A 24 0.55 -1.90 -9.74
C ALA A 24 1.74 -1.87 -8.77
N GLU A 25 1.74 -0.92 -7.84
CA GLU A 25 2.77 -0.80 -6.80
C GLU A 25 2.16 -0.32 -5.48
N SER A 26 2.81 -0.66 -4.38
CA SER A 26 2.46 -0.16 -3.07
C SER A 26 3.68 0.18 -2.23
N LEU A 27 3.48 1.12 -1.31
CA LEU A 27 4.47 1.53 -0.32
C LEU A 27 3.77 1.72 1.02
N VAL A 28 4.23 1.05 2.07
CA VAL A 28 3.68 1.20 3.42
C VAL A 28 4.56 2.18 4.20
N ILE A 29 3.94 3.24 4.69
CA ILE A 29 4.60 4.27 5.50
C ILE A 29 3.99 4.34 6.89
N LEU A 30 4.78 4.79 7.85
CA LEU A 30 4.32 5.14 9.19
C LEU A 30 4.02 6.64 9.22
N GLU A 31 2.78 7.00 9.52
CA GLU A 31 2.31 8.39 9.66
C GLU A 31 1.44 8.47 10.91
N ASP A 32 1.72 9.42 11.82
CA ASP A 32 1.00 9.56 13.09
C ASP A 32 0.84 8.24 13.87
N ASN A 33 1.92 7.46 13.93
CA ASN A 33 1.98 6.15 14.58
C ASN A 33 0.99 5.10 14.00
N LYS A 34 0.54 5.31 12.76
CA LYS A 34 -0.37 4.43 12.01
C LYS A 34 0.28 4.02 10.69
N LEU A 35 0.06 2.77 10.30
CA LEU A 35 0.51 2.27 9.01
C LEU A 35 -0.47 2.70 7.92
N ILE A 36 0.05 3.34 6.88
CA ILE A 36 -0.72 3.82 5.74
C ILE A 36 -0.12 3.20 4.47
N GLY A 37 -0.96 2.56 3.66
CA GLY A 37 -0.56 2.03 2.35
C GLY A 37 -0.77 3.09 1.27
N LEU A 38 0.30 3.56 0.64
CA LEU A 38 0.25 4.33 -0.59
C LEU A 38 0.14 3.36 -1.76
N ILE A 39 -0.90 3.51 -2.58
CA ILE A 39 -1.23 2.57 -3.65
C ILE A 39 -1.14 3.28 -4.99
N PHE A 40 -0.23 2.83 -5.84
CA PHE A 40 -0.21 3.20 -7.25
C PHE A 40 -1.12 2.21 -8.02
N PRO A 41 -2.27 2.66 -8.57
CA PRO A 41 -3.22 1.77 -9.23
C PRO A 41 -2.68 1.22 -10.55
N ASP A 42 -3.10 0.01 -10.89
CA ASP A 42 -2.94 -0.51 -12.25
C ASP A 42 -4.03 0.08 -13.17
N TYR A 43 -3.74 1.26 -13.71
CA TYR A 43 -4.66 1.97 -14.61
C TYR A 43 -4.97 1.21 -15.90
N GLU A 44 -4.05 0.36 -16.38
CA GLU A 44 -4.26 -0.45 -17.57
C GLU A 44 -5.29 -1.55 -17.29
N MET A 45 -5.17 -2.23 -16.15
CA MET A 45 -6.16 -3.22 -15.70
C MET A 45 -7.51 -2.57 -15.40
N MET A 46 -7.52 -1.42 -14.71
CA MET A 46 -8.76 -0.67 -14.44
C MET A 46 -9.48 -0.29 -15.74
N LYS A 47 -8.75 0.23 -16.74
CA LYS A 47 -9.32 0.60 -18.03
C LYS A 47 -9.87 -0.61 -18.78
N LYS A 48 -9.18 -1.74 -18.75
CA LYS A 48 -9.62 -3.00 -19.36
C LYS A 48 -10.94 -3.49 -18.77
N ASP A 49 -11.09 -3.38 -17.45
CA ASP A 49 -12.26 -3.85 -16.71
C ASP A 49 -13.35 -2.77 -16.54
N ASN A 50 -13.14 -1.58 -17.11
CA ASN A 50 -14.02 -0.40 -16.97
C ASN A 50 -14.28 -0.01 -15.50
N ILE A 51 -13.25 -0.10 -14.66
CA ILE A 51 -13.28 0.33 -13.26
C ILE A 51 -13.05 1.83 -13.18
N SER A 52 -14.00 2.54 -12.57
CA SER A 52 -13.88 3.95 -12.21
C SER A 52 -13.09 4.16 -10.92
N ASP A 53 -12.56 5.37 -10.71
CA ASP A 53 -11.86 5.75 -9.48
C ASP A 53 -12.74 5.58 -8.23
N GLU A 54 -14.04 5.84 -8.34
CA GLU A 54 -15.00 5.65 -7.24
C GLU A 54 -15.15 4.17 -6.87
N GLN A 55 -15.19 3.28 -7.87
CA GLN A 55 -15.20 1.83 -7.65
C GLN A 55 -13.87 1.36 -7.06
N LEU A 56 -12.73 1.90 -7.54
CA LEU A 56 -11.42 1.59 -7.02
C LEU A 56 -11.33 1.88 -5.51
N VAL A 57 -11.84 3.02 -5.05
CA VAL A 57 -11.85 3.36 -3.61
C VAL A 57 -12.58 2.28 -2.80
N GLN A 58 -13.72 1.77 -3.29
CA GLN A 58 -14.45 0.69 -2.62
C GLN A 58 -13.71 -0.65 -2.66
N ILE A 59 -13.05 -0.96 -3.78
CA ILE A 59 -12.22 -2.16 -3.92
C ILE A 59 -11.06 -2.09 -2.93
N LEU A 60 -10.33 -0.97 -2.88
CA LEU A 60 -9.19 -0.77 -1.99
C LEU A 60 -9.58 -0.87 -0.51
N GLU A 61 -10.74 -0.37 -0.09
CA GLU A 61 -11.20 -0.56 1.29
C GLU A 61 -11.52 -2.02 1.63
N LYS A 62 -12.07 -2.79 0.68
CA LYS A 62 -12.23 -4.25 0.85
C LYS A 62 -10.89 -4.95 0.89
N THR A 63 -9.99 -4.63 -0.04
CA THR A 63 -8.63 -5.16 -0.11
C THR A 63 -7.86 -4.91 1.17
N ARG A 64 -7.96 -3.70 1.75
CA ARG A 64 -7.31 -3.38 3.03
C ARG A 64 -7.73 -4.32 4.17
N LYS A 65 -9.04 -4.64 4.25
CA LYS A 65 -9.56 -5.58 5.24
C LYS A 65 -9.00 -6.99 5.00
N THR A 66 -9.04 -7.46 3.75
CA THR A 66 -8.49 -8.76 3.37
C THR A 66 -6.97 -8.87 3.65
N VAL A 67 -6.21 -7.80 3.40
CA VAL A 67 -4.78 -7.73 3.72
C VAL A 67 -4.59 -7.83 5.24
N ASN A 68 -5.35 -7.08 6.02
CA ASN A 68 -5.26 -7.08 7.48
C ASN A 68 -5.65 -8.41 8.13
N GLU A 69 -6.49 -9.22 7.49
CA GLU A 69 -6.79 -10.59 7.94
C GLU A 69 -5.62 -11.56 7.75
N ARG A 70 -4.66 -11.24 6.87
CA ARG A 70 -3.50 -12.08 6.54
C ARG A 70 -2.24 -11.72 7.32
N ILE A 71 -2.25 -10.62 8.07
CA ILE A 71 -1.10 -10.12 8.83
C ILE A 71 -1.47 -9.95 10.31
N PRO A 72 -0.48 -9.96 11.22
CA PRO A 72 -0.74 -9.70 12.62
C PRO A 72 -1.39 -8.33 12.85
N GLU A 73 -2.27 -8.22 13.85
CA GLU A 73 -3.02 -7.00 14.17
C GLU A 73 -2.13 -5.75 14.37
N TYR A 74 -0.95 -5.93 14.97
CA TYR A 74 -0.01 -4.83 15.21
C TYR A 74 0.71 -4.33 13.93
N MET A 75 0.55 -5.04 12.81
CA MET A 75 1.01 -4.66 11.47
C MET A 75 -0.16 -4.19 10.58
N ALA A 76 -1.38 -4.11 11.12
CA ALA A 76 -2.56 -3.78 10.34
C ALA A 76 -2.46 -2.38 9.72
N VAL A 77 -2.76 -2.30 8.42
CA VAL A 77 -2.82 -1.04 7.68
C VAL A 77 -4.11 -0.32 8.03
N THR A 78 -3.99 0.91 8.52
CA THR A 78 -5.12 1.72 8.97
C THR A 78 -5.93 2.23 7.79
N LYS A 79 -5.27 2.66 6.71
CA LYS A 79 -5.93 3.22 5.53
C LYS A 79 -5.08 3.01 4.27
N PHE A 80 -5.73 2.91 3.12
CA PHE A 80 -5.08 3.06 1.81
C PHE A 80 -5.30 4.47 1.26
N ARG A 81 -4.25 5.04 0.65
CA ARG A 81 -4.27 6.31 -0.08
C ARG A 81 -3.82 6.05 -1.51
N ILE A 82 -4.59 6.54 -2.47
CA ILE A 82 -4.19 6.49 -3.88
C ILE A 82 -3.02 7.45 -4.08
N HIS A 83 -1.94 6.93 -4.65
CA HIS A 83 -0.82 7.69 -5.16
C HIS A 83 -0.92 7.67 -6.70
N PRO A 84 -1.21 8.80 -7.36
CA PRO A 84 -1.56 8.77 -8.77
C PRO A 84 -0.36 8.54 -9.71
N GLU A 85 0.86 8.73 -9.21
CA GLU A 85 2.10 8.63 -9.97
C GLU A 85 2.90 7.38 -9.57
N GLU A 86 3.74 6.89 -10.49
CA GLU A 86 4.65 5.78 -10.19
C GLU A 86 5.69 6.21 -9.14
N PHE A 87 6.05 5.32 -8.23
CA PHE A 87 7.05 5.63 -7.21
C PHE A 87 8.43 5.84 -7.85
N ALA A 88 9.18 6.82 -7.37
CA ALA A 88 10.54 7.08 -7.81
C ALA A 88 11.45 5.88 -7.46
N LYS A 89 12.16 5.33 -8.45
CA LYS A 89 13.00 4.13 -8.28
C LYS A 89 14.50 4.44 -8.21
N THR A 90 15.24 3.54 -7.58
CA THR A 90 16.71 3.50 -7.64
C THR A 90 17.13 2.92 -9.00
N PRO A 91 18.41 3.07 -9.41
CA PRO A 91 18.92 2.37 -10.60
C PRO A 91 18.75 0.84 -10.52
N LYS A 92 18.67 0.28 -9.31
CA LYS A 92 18.38 -1.15 -9.05
C LYS A 92 16.87 -1.47 -9.05
N ARG A 93 16.01 -0.55 -9.49
CA ARG A 93 14.54 -0.67 -9.59
C ARG A 93 13.76 -0.78 -8.26
N SER A 94 14.41 -0.64 -7.10
CA SER A 94 13.73 -0.54 -5.80
C SER A 94 13.15 0.86 -5.58
N ILE A 95 12.01 0.97 -4.91
CA ILE A 95 11.37 2.25 -4.55
C ILE A 95 12.26 3.08 -3.62
N ARG A 96 12.39 4.39 -3.88
CA ARG A 96 13.08 5.37 -3.03
C ARG A 96 12.19 5.79 -1.85
N ARG A 97 11.98 4.89 -0.89
CA ARG A 97 11.03 5.11 0.23
C ARG A 97 11.27 6.40 1.04
N PHE A 98 12.52 6.85 1.15
CA PHE A 98 12.88 8.08 1.86
C PHE A 98 12.21 9.35 1.31
N LEU A 99 11.67 9.32 0.07
CA LEU A 99 10.93 10.45 -0.51
C LEU A 99 9.47 10.52 -0.02
N TYR A 100 8.96 9.46 0.58
CA TYR A 100 7.55 9.28 0.91
C TYR A 100 7.30 9.15 2.41
N THR A 101 8.35 8.94 3.20
CA THR A 101 8.32 8.98 4.67
C THR A 101 8.75 10.36 5.15
N LYS A 102 7.96 10.99 6.01
CA LYS A 102 8.39 12.18 6.77
C LYS A 102 9.04 11.71 8.08
N ASP A 103 10.13 12.36 8.47
CA ASP A 103 10.75 12.19 9.80
C ASP A 103 9.79 12.57 10.94
#